data_AF-A7TIX3-F1
#
_entry.id   AF-A7TIX3-F1
#
_cell.length_a   1.000
_cell.length_b   1.000
_cell.length_c   1.000
_cell.angle_alpha   90.00
_cell.angle_beta   90.00
_cell.angle_gamma   90.00
#
_symmetry.space_group_name_H-M   'P 1'
#
loop_
_entity.id
_entity.type
_entity.pdbx_description
1 polymer ?
#
loop_
_entity_poly.entity_id
_entity_poly.type
_entity_poly.pdbx_seq_one_letter_code
_entity_poly.pdbx_strand_id
1 'polypeptide(L)'
;MAQTIEIIKKKIKHSKKADPLAKQKLWWTIGHTVSFVLGVLFSITYFYHVLFFYKYRQWKWLFLRLDRTYQFIPGNTWTATIINFLPHIFYRFSLIGFVLSGSISLYQSWAGVSPSWYDLFGSGNFLAIFLAAVWALVGRKSFYRLFPFMSLSYMHLMNRDSEIENNIKEEEKATLRNAKILSMISYSEYLVAVALFFDTILLKDGTSGFLAVIYYGLFWIRLNFVMSAQVTALQVLEKIEKYTPEKHKHKLQIVEDFLYSKMKKCQNMTMN
;
A
#
# COMPACT_ATOMS: atom_id res chain seq x y z
N MET A 1 -18.01 58.12 47.61
CA MET A 1 -17.63 56.74 47.20
C MET A 1 -17.20 56.79 45.75
N ALA A 2 -15.93 56.52 45.46
CA ALA A 2 -15.38 56.62 44.11
C ALA A 2 -15.78 55.39 43.28
N GLN A 3 -16.36 55.60 42.09
CA GLN A 3 -16.69 54.54 41.16
C GLN A 3 -15.40 54.04 40.50
N THR A 4 -14.99 52.81 40.83
CA THR A 4 -13.88 52.11 40.18
C THR A 4 -14.28 51.73 38.76
N ILE A 5 -13.55 52.24 37.77
CA ILE A 5 -13.68 51.89 36.36
C ILE A 5 -13.12 50.46 36.18
N GLU A 6 -13.99 49.50 35.83
CA GLU A 6 -13.54 48.18 35.39
C GLU A 6 -12.88 48.28 34.01
N ILE A 7 -11.55 48.25 33.99
CA ILE A 7 -10.80 48.09 32.74
C ILE A 7 -10.96 46.64 32.29
N ILE A 8 -11.92 46.39 31.40
CA ILE A 8 -12.05 45.11 30.69
C ILE A 8 -10.81 44.96 29.80
N LYS A 9 -9.79 44.27 30.31
CA LYS A 9 -8.67 43.80 29.49
C LYS A 9 -9.24 42.81 28.47
N LYS A 10 -9.42 43.27 27.23
CA LYS A 10 -9.65 42.40 26.07
C LYS A 10 -8.56 41.33 26.13
N LYS A 11 -8.93 40.07 26.44
CA LYS A 11 -8.03 38.92 26.28
C LYS A 11 -7.56 38.98 24.84
N ILE A 12 -6.33 39.46 24.64
CA ILE A 12 -5.62 39.29 23.39
C ILE A 12 -5.63 37.77 23.22
N LYS A 13 -6.47 37.27 22.30
CA LYS A 13 -6.33 35.91 21.81
C LYS A 13 -4.88 35.86 21.36
N HIS A 14 -4.01 35.25 22.16
CA HIS A 14 -2.71 34.82 21.68
C HIS A 14 -3.02 34.15 20.35
N SER A 15 -2.57 34.77 19.25
CA SER A 15 -2.70 34.16 17.94
C SER A 15 -2.14 32.76 18.13
N LYS A 16 -2.99 31.73 17.95
CA LYS A 16 -2.54 30.35 17.97
C LYS A 16 -1.30 30.33 17.08
N LYS A 17 -0.12 30.13 17.66
CA LYS A 17 1.12 30.02 16.89
C LYS A 17 0.81 29.05 15.77
N ALA A 18 0.88 29.52 14.52
CA ALA A 18 0.54 28.68 13.38
C ALA A 18 1.39 27.42 13.48
N ASP A 19 0.75 26.24 13.54
CA ASP A 19 1.46 24.97 13.63
C ASP A 19 2.43 24.89 12.43
N PRO A 20 3.76 24.85 12.67
CA PRO A 20 4.74 24.89 11.59
C PRO A 20 4.61 23.70 10.62
N LEU A 21 3.96 22.62 11.05
CA LEU A 21 3.71 21.41 10.26
C LEU A 21 2.28 21.33 9.69
N ALA A 22 1.44 22.36 9.88
CA ALA A 22 0.04 22.34 9.43
C ALA A 22 -0.10 22.02 7.93
N LYS A 23 0.77 22.59 7.09
CA LYS A 23 0.77 22.32 5.65
C LYS A 23 1.11 20.87 5.33
N GLN A 24 2.10 20.29 6.02
CA GLN A 24 2.48 18.89 5.81
C GLN A 24 1.37 17.95 6.26
N LYS A 25 0.79 18.18 7.45
CA LYS A 25 -0.36 17.40 7.95
C LYS A 25 -1.55 17.46 7.01
N LEU A 26 -1.81 18.63 6.41
CA LEU A 26 -2.87 18.80 5.42
C LEU A 26 -2.59 17.98 4.16
N TRP A 27 -1.42 18.12 3.55
CA TRP A 27 -1.06 17.36 2.34
C TRP A 27 -1.01 15.85 2.59
N TRP A 28 -0.54 15.45 3.76
CA TRP A 28 -0.54 14.06 4.20
C TRP A 28 -1.97 13.49 4.29
N THR A 29 -2.88 14.25 4.93
CA THR A 29 -4.29 13.87 5.05
C THR A 29 -4.96 13.80 3.68
N ILE A 30 -4.71 14.79 2.82
CA ILE A 30 -5.23 14.82 1.44
C ILE A 30 -4.73 13.60 0.67
N GLY A 31 -3.43 13.29 0.74
CA GLY A 31 -2.83 12.16 0.03
C GLY A 31 -3.48 10.83 0.40
N HIS A 32 -3.61 10.52 1.70
CA HIS A 32 -4.28 9.30 2.14
C HIS A 32 -5.78 9.28 1.82
N THR A 33 -6.47 10.44 1.94
CA THR A 33 -7.89 10.53 1.59
C THR A 33 -8.11 10.27 0.10
N VAL A 34 -7.32 10.89 -0.77
CA VAL A 34 -7.35 10.69 -2.22
C VAL A 34 -7.03 9.24 -2.55
N SER A 35 -6.00 8.67 -1.92
CA SER A 35 -5.63 7.27 -2.11
C SER A 35 -6.78 6.32 -1.78
N PHE A 36 -7.39 6.50 -0.61
CA PHE A 36 -8.47 5.65 -0.15
C PHE A 36 -9.75 5.83 -0.98
N VAL A 37 -10.26 7.05 -1.11
CA VAL A 37 -11.55 7.34 -1.76
C VAL A 37 -11.51 6.96 -3.25
N LEU A 38 -10.49 7.40 -3.98
CA LEU A 38 -10.37 7.04 -5.39
C LEU A 38 -10.08 5.55 -5.58
N GLY A 39 -9.36 4.95 -4.64
CA GLY A 39 -9.14 3.51 -4.63
C GLY A 39 -10.44 2.72 -4.45
N VAL A 40 -11.33 3.15 -3.56
CA VAL A 40 -12.67 2.57 -3.40
C VAL A 40 -13.51 2.74 -4.66
N LEU A 41 -13.53 3.94 -5.28
CA LEU A 41 -14.24 4.17 -6.53
C LEU A 41 -13.71 3.29 -7.68
N PHE A 42 -12.38 3.15 -7.78
CA PHE A 42 -11.77 2.21 -8.71
C PHE A 42 -12.17 0.76 -8.41
N SER A 43 -12.19 0.37 -7.13
CA SER A 43 -12.55 -0.99 -6.72
C SER A 43 -13.97 -1.34 -7.12
N ILE A 44 -14.93 -0.43 -6.87
CA ILE A 44 -16.33 -0.60 -7.26
C ILE A 44 -16.44 -0.78 -8.77
N THR A 45 -15.79 0.08 -9.56
CA THR A 45 -15.81 -0.02 -11.02
C THR A 45 -15.10 -1.28 -11.52
N TYR A 46 -14.00 -1.70 -10.90
CA TYR A 46 -13.28 -2.93 -11.22
C TYR A 46 -14.13 -4.19 -10.94
N PHE A 47 -14.75 -4.29 -9.76
CA PHE A 47 -15.59 -5.43 -9.43
C PHE A 47 -16.90 -5.44 -10.21
N TYR A 48 -17.49 -4.28 -10.47
CA TYR A 48 -18.62 -4.19 -11.39
C TYR A 48 -18.25 -4.80 -12.75
N HIS A 49 -17.09 -4.45 -13.32
CA HIS A 49 -16.65 -5.08 -14.57
C HIS A 49 -16.48 -6.59 -14.42
N VAL A 50 -15.76 -7.04 -13.39
CA VAL A 50 -15.52 -8.48 -13.19
C VAL A 50 -16.85 -9.24 -13.06
N LEU A 51 -17.80 -8.73 -12.28
CA LEU A 51 -19.11 -9.36 -12.03
C LEU A 51 -20.04 -9.32 -13.24
N PHE A 52 -20.11 -8.20 -13.98
CA PHE A 52 -20.97 -8.11 -15.17
C PHE A 52 -20.36 -8.84 -16.39
N PHE A 53 -19.04 -9.03 -16.43
CA PHE A 53 -18.36 -9.84 -17.45
C PHE A 53 -18.60 -11.35 -17.27
N TYR A 54 -19.05 -11.81 -16.09
CA TYR A 54 -19.45 -13.21 -15.87
C TYR A 54 -20.64 -13.67 -16.72
N LYS A 55 -21.26 -12.79 -17.53
CA LYS A 55 -22.24 -13.17 -18.54
C LYS A 55 -21.66 -14.08 -19.65
N TYR A 56 -20.34 -14.20 -19.79
CA TYR A 56 -19.70 -15.19 -20.68
C TYR A 56 -18.69 -16.07 -19.92
N ARG A 57 -19.23 -17.11 -19.30
CA ARG A 57 -18.62 -18.17 -18.48
C ARG A 57 -17.63 -19.06 -19.27
N GLN A 58 -16.54 -18.50 -19.79
CA GLN A 58 -15.49 -19.30 -20.43
C GLN A 58 -14.13 -18.98 -19.84
N TRP A 59 -13.52 -19.95 -19.17
CA TRP A 59 -12.19 -19.83 -18.54
C TRP A 59 -11.10 -19.47 -19.56
N LYS A 60 -11.31 -19.82 -20.84
CA LYS A 60 -10.43 -19.42 -21.95
C LYS A 60 -10.33 -17.88 -22.09
N TRP A 61 -11.41 -17.14 -21.82
CA TRP A 61 -11.40 -15.67 -21.88
C TRP A 61 -10.65 -15.01 -20.71
N LEU A 62 -10.56 -15.68 -19.56
CA LEU A 62 -9.84 -15.18 -18.38
C LEU A 62 -8.32 -15.15 -18.60
N PHE A 63 -7.80 -16.05 -19.44
CA PHE A 63 -6.36 -16.24 -19.63
C PHE A 63 -5.85 -15.87 -21.02
N LEU A 64 -6.65 -15.99 -22.09
CA LEU A 64 -6.13 -16.00 -23.48
C LEU A 64 -6.52 -14.80 -24.36
N ARG A 65 -7.60 -14.07 -24.08
CA ARG A 65 -8.01 -12.92 -24.91
C ARG A 65 -7.98 -11.62 -24.11
N LEU A 66 -6.98 -10.79 -24.40
CA LEU A 66 -7.07 -9.35 -24.15
C LEU A 66 -8.11 -8.78 -25.09
N ASP A 67 -9.23 -8.28 -24.56
CA ASP A 67 -9.94 -7.24 -25.27
C ASP A 67 -9.40 -5.88 -24.80
N ARG A 68 -8.52 -5.28 -25.60
CA ARG A 68 -7.94 -3.95 -25.31
C ARG A 68 -8.94 -2.82 -25.60
N THR A 69 -10.10 -3.13 -26.15
CA THR A 69 -11.05 -2.15 -26.72
C THR A 69 -12.38 -2.09 -25.97
N TYR A 70 -12.48 -2.69 -24.79
CA TYR A 70 -13.73 -2.73 -24.06
C TYR A 70 -14.14 -1.36 -23.48
N GLN A 71 -15.41 -1.01 -23.70
CA GLN A 71 -16.04 0.22 -23.23
C GLN A 71 -17.21 -0.14 -22.30
N PHE A 72 -17.25 0.51 -21.12
CA PHE A 72 -18.32 0.42 -20.13
C PHE A 72 -19.69 0.79 -20.72
N ILE A 73 -19.70 1.87 -21.50
CA ILE A 73 -20.87 2.33 -22.26
C ILE A 73 -20.46 2.33 -23.72
N PRO A 74 -21.07 1.47 -24.56
CA PRO A 74 -20.80 1.48 -25.99
C PRO A 74 -21.34 2.77 -26.59
N GLY A 75 -20.48 3.53 -27.25
CA GLY A 75 -20.88 4.78 -27.91
C GLY A 75 -19.73 5.76 -28.06
N ASN A 76 -19.80 6.58 -29.10
CA ASN A 76 -18.78 7.61 -29.39
C ASN A 76 -19.13 8.98 -28.77
N THR A 77 -20.11 9.03 -27.87
CA THR A 77 -20.45 10.27 -27.15
C THR A 77 -19.34 10.64 -26.19
N TRP A 78 -19.05 11.93 -26.05
CA TRP A 78 -17.97 12.40 -25.16
C TRP A 78 -18.18 11.96 -23.70
N THR A 79 -19.44 11.84 -23.26
CA THR A 79 -19.84 11.32 -21.94
C THR A 79 -19.41 9.86 -21.74
N ALA A 80 -19.65 8.99 -22.73
CA ALA A 80 -19.20 7.61 -22.71
C ALA A 80 -17.66 7.53 -22.64
N THR A 81 -16.95 8.35 -23.41
CA THR A 81 -15.47 8.42 -23.37
C THR A 81 -14.96 8.80 -21.98
N ILE A 82 -15.57 9.80 -21.33
CA ILE A 82 -15.20 10.22 -19.97
C ILE A 82 -15.44 9.09 -18.96
N ILE A 83 -16.60 8.44 -19.02
CA ILE A 83 -16.95 7.34 -18.11
C ILE A 83 -16.01 6.13 -18.29
N ASN A 84 -15.64 5.81 -19.52
CA ASN A 84 -14.68 4.74 -19.83
C ASN A 84 -13.27 5.07 -19.30
N PHE A 85 -12.89 6.34 -19.28
CA PHE A 85 -11.58 6.79 -18.82
C PHE A 85 -11.49 6.98 -17.28
N LEU A 86 -12.62 7.21 -16.62
CA LEU A 86 -12.69 7.51 -15.18
C LEU A 86 -12.01 6.47 -14.26
N PRO A 87 -12.21 5.15 -14.45
CA PRO A 87 -11.52 4.14 -13.64
C PRO A 87 -10.00 4.24 -13.76
N HIS A 88 -9.49 4.66 -14.92
CA HIS A 88 -8.06 4.84 -15.12
C HIS A 88 -7.52 6.03 -14.34
N ILE A 89 -8.26 7.14 -14.30
CA ILE A 89 -7.95 8.30 -13.47
C ILE A 89 -7.96 7.88 -11.99
N PHE A 90 -9.02 7.24 -11.53
CA PHE A 90 -9.16 6.84 -10.12
C PHE A 90 -8.00 5.96 -9.65
N TYR A 91 -7.60 4.97 -10.44
CA TYR A 91 -6.45 4.12 -10.13
C TYR A 91 -5.15 4.92 -10.02
N ARG A 92 -4.85 5.77 -11.01
CA ARG A 92 -3.57 6.51 -11.06
C ARG A 92 -3.50 7.56 -9.95
N PHE A 93 -4.56 8.33 -9.75
CA PHE A 93 -4.59 9.34 -8.68
C PHE A 93 -4.63 8.72 -7.29
N SER A 94 -5.20 7.52 -7.12
CA SER A 94 -5.12 6.79 -5.85
C SER A 94 -3.66 6.45 -5.48
N LEU A 95 -2.87 5.99 -6.46
CA LEU A 95 -1.43 5.71 -6.25
C LEU A 95 -0.62 7.00 -6.05
N ILE A 96 -0.89 8.06 -6.82
CA ILE A 96 -0.23 9.36 -6.64
C ILE A 96 -0.53 9.93 -5.24
N GLY A 97 -1.78 9.79 -4.76
CA GLY A 97 -2.17 10.17 -3.41
C GLY A 97 -1.35 9.44 -2.34
N PHE A 98 -1.14 8.13 -2.51
CA PHE A 98 -0.31 7.33 -1.60
C PHE A 98 1.16 7.74 -1.66
N VAL A 99 1.71 7.98 -2.86
CA VAL A 99 3.09 8.45 -3.01
C VAL A 99 3.25 9.80 -2.31
N LEU A 100 2.31 10.72 -2.48
CA LEU A 100 2.35 12.03 -1.84
C LEU A 100 2.35 11.93 -0.31
N SER A 101 1.41 11.20 0.28
CA SER A 101 1.35 11.07 1.75
C SER A 101 2.53 10.27 2.29
N GLY A 102 2.91 9.18 1.63
CA GLY A 102 4.06 8.37 2.00
C GLY A 102 5.38 9.16 1.94
N SER A 103 5.57 10.00 0.91
CA SER A 103 6.74 10.89 0.83
C SER A 103 6.78 11.89 1.99
N ILE A 104 5.64 12.39 2.45
CA ILE A 104 5.59 13.26 3.63
C ILE A 104 5.93 12.48 4.90
N SER A 105 5.36 11.28 5.08
CA SER A 105 5.73 10.41 6.22
C SER A 105 7.22 10.09 6.23
N LEU A 106 7.79 9.73 5.07
CA LEU A 106 9.21 9.43 4.94
C LEU A 106 10.08 10.67 5.25
N TYR A 107 9.67 11.83 4.74
CA TYR A 107 10.37 13.08 5.04
C TYR A 107 10.34 13.40 6.54
N GLN A 108 9.23 13.14 7.22
CA GLN A 108 9.09 13.34 8.66
C GLN A 108 9.92 12.33 9.47
N SER A 109 9.95 11.06 9.08
CA SER A 109 10.74 10.02 9.76
C SER A 109 12.25 10.31 9.72
N TRP A 110 12.74 10.94 8.65
CA TRP A 110 14.16 11.26 8.47
C TRP A 110 14.46 12.75 8.61
N ALA A 111 13.54 13.54 9.17
CA ALA A 111 13.75 14.96 9.36
C ALA A 111 14.95 15.21 10.29
N GLY A 112 16.04 15.73 9.73
CA GLY A 112 17.27 16.03 10.48
C GLY A 112 18.34 14.92 10.44
N VAL A 113 18.11 13.82 9.72
CA VAL A 113 19.09 12.74 9.53
C VAL A 113 19.23 12.45 8.03
N SER A 114 20.45 12.20 7.55
CA SER A 114 20.68 11.74 6.17
C SER A 114 20.70 10.20 6.13
N PRO A 115 19.59 9.52 5.75
CA PRO A 115 19.55 8.07 5.72
C PRO A 115 20.51 7.53 4.66
N SER A 116 21.16 6.41 4.97
CA SER A 116 21.89 5.65 3.96
C SER A 116 20.91 4.90 3.04
N TRP A 117 21.38 4.45 1.88
CA TRP A 117 20.57 3.59 1.01
C TRP A 117 20.10 2.31 1.72
N TYR A 118 20.91 1.79 2.64
CA TYR A 118 20.55 0.61 3.43
C TYR A 118 19.34 0.90 4.33
N ASP A 119 19.31 2.07 4.97
CA ASP A 119 18.22 2.47 5.85
C ASP A 119 16.92 2.71 5.08
N LEU A 120 17.03 3.29 3.86
CA LEU A 120 15.90 3.46 2.97
C LEU A 120 15.33 2.11 2.51
N PHE A 121 16.17 1.18 2.04
CA PHE A 121 15.70 -0.16 1.64
C PHE A 121 15.22 -1.00 2.83
N GLY A 122 15.68 -0.72 4.05
CA GLY A 122 15.16 -1.31 5.27
C GLY A 122 13.79 -0.75 5.68
N SER A 123 13.45 0.47 5.25
CA SER A 123 12.17 1.10 5.55
C SER A 123 11.04 0.52 4.71
N GLY A 124 10.07 -0.11 5.36
CA GLY A 124 8.84 -0.59 4.70
C GLY A 124 8.09 0.51 3.97
N ASN A 125 8.12 1.76 4.49
CA ASN A 125 7.47 2.92 3.88
C ASN A 125 8.13 3.28 2.55
N PHE A 126 9.47 3.31 2.48
CA PHE A 126 10.18 3.59 1.24
C PHE A 126 9.88 2.54 0.16
N LEU A 127 9.92 1.26 0.52
CA LEU A 127 9.59 0.17 -0.39
C LEU A 127 8.14 0.26 -0.89
N ALA A 128 7.19 0.64 -0.02
CA ALA A 128 5.80 0.84 -0.39
C ALA A 128 5.62 2.03 -1.36
N ILE A 129 6.28 3.16 -1.10
CA ILE A 129 6.27 4.33 -2.00
C ILE A 129 6.86 3.99 -3.36
N PHE A 130 8.02 3.33 -3.36
CA PHE A 130 8.69 2.91 -4.59
C PHE A 130 7.80 1.96 -5.40
N LEU A 131 7.17 0.99 -4.74
CA LEU A 131 6.25 0.07 -5.39
C LEU A 131 5.01 0.79 -5.95
N ALA A 132 4.42 1.73 -5.20
CA ALA A 132 3.31 2.56 -5.66
C ALA A 132 3.69 3.40 -6.89
N ALA A 133 4.89 3.96 -6.92
CA ALA A 133 5.42 4.72 -8.06
C ALA A 133 5.59 3.84 -9.30
N VAL A 134 6.13 2.62 -9.13
CA VAL A 134 6.23 1.64 -10.23
C VAL A 134 4.84 1.34 -10.80
N TRP A 135 3.84 1.09 -9.94
CA TRP A 135 2.47 0.85 -10.38
C TRP A 135 1.77 2.08 -10.97
N ALA A 136 2.17 3.28 -10.59
CA ALA A 136 1.62 4.52 -11.13
C ALA A 136 2.12 4.78 -12.56
N LEU A 137 3.33 4.34 -12.88
CA LEU A 137 3.93 4.54 -14.21
C LEU A 137 3.64 3.36 -15.15
N VAL A 138 3.80 2.13 -14.67
CA VAL A 138 3.87 0.94 -15.54
C VAL A 138 2.91 -0.16 -15.07
N GLY A 139 2.39 -0.92 -16.03
CA GLY A 139 1.65 -2.15 -15.78
C GLY A 139 0.13 -2.01 -15.77
N ARG A 140 -0.53 -3.18 -15.70
CA ARG A 140 -1.98 -3.30 -15.60
C ARG A 140 -2.54 -2.71 -14.32
N LYS A 141 -3.71 -2.12 -14.47
CA LYS A 141 -4.54 -1.61 -13.39
C LYS A 141 -5.31 -2.78 -12.81
N SER A 142 -5.17 -3.02 -11.51
CA SER A 142 -5.80 -4.16 -10.83
C SER A 142 -6.09 -3.80 -9.40
N PHE A 143 -7.25 -4.22 -8.91
CA PHE A 143 -7.62 -4.06 -7.49
C PHE A 143 -6.53 -4.63 -6.57
N TYR A 144 -6.01 -5.82 -6.87
CA TYR A 144 -5.02 -6.49 -6.03
C TYR A 144 -3.72 -5.70 -5.88
N ARG A 145 -3.34 -4.91 -6.89
CA ARG A 145 -2.16 -4.04 -6.82
C ARG A 145 -2.42 -2.78 -6.01
N LEU A 146 -3.68 -2.32 -5.96
CA LEU A 146 -4.08 -1.10 -5.26
C LEU A 146 -4.43 -1.34 -3.78
N PHE A 147 -4.95 -2.54 -3.48
CA PHE A 147 -5.45 -2.92 -2.18
C PHE A 147 -4.47 -2.71 -1.00
N PRO A 148 -3.17 -3.05 -1.11
CA PRO A 148 -2.19 -2.73 -0.08
C PRO A 148 -2.18 -1.24 0.30
N PHE A 149 -2.12 -0.36 -0.69
CA PHE A 149 -2.01 1.09 -0.50
C PHE A 149 -3.28 1.72 0.03
N MET A 150 -4.43 1.21 -0.42
CA MET A 150 -5.73 1.61 0.12
C MET A 150 -5.87 1.22 1.59
N SER A 151 -5.48 -0.01 1.94
CA SER A 151 -5.59 -0.53 3.30
C SER A 151 -4.64 0.21 4.24
N LEU A 152 -3.40 0.48 3.81
CA LEU A 152 -2.46 1.32 4.55
C LEU A 152 -3.02 2.74 4.73
N SER A 153 -3.55 3.36 3.67
CA SER A 153 -4.14 4.70 3.77
C SER A 153 -5.34 4.74 4.71
N TYR A 154 -6.17 3.70 4.70
CA TYR A 154 -7.28 3.57 5.65
C TYR A 154 -6.79 3.49 7.10
N MET A 155 -5.75 2.69 7.37
CA MET A 155 -5.15 2.59 8.70
C MET A 155 -4.59 3.93 9.18
N HIS A 156 -3.85 4.63 8.32
CA HIS A 156 -3.31 5.96 8.63
C HIS A 156 -4.41 6.99 8.91
N LEU A 157 -5.51 7.00 8.13
CA LEU A 157 -6.63 7.90 8.38
C LEU A 157 -7.38 7.58 9.68
N MET A 158 -7.54 6.31 10.01
CA MET A 158 -8.21 5.87 11.25
C MET A 158 -7.42 6.22 12.51
N ASN A 159 -6.09 6.25 12.41
CA ASN A 159 -5.18 6.54 13.53
C ASN A 159 -4.53 7.94 13.38
N ARG A 160 -5.18 8.82 12.62
CA ARG A 160 -4.63 10.14 12.27
C ARG A 160 -4.23 10.95 13.49
N ASP A 161 -5.05 10.98 14.53
CA ASP A 161 -4.79 11.80 15.71
C ASP A 161 -3.55 11.28 16.49
N SER A 162 -3.43 9.96 16.64
CA SER A 162 -2.25 9.34 17.28
C SER A 162 -0.96 9.50 16.46
N GLU A 163 -1.05 9.48 15.13
CA GLU A 163 0.12 9.69 14.25
C GLU A 163 0.55 11.16 14.21
N ILE A 164 -0.40 12.09 14.32
CA ILE A 164 -0.11 13.53 14.37
C ILE A 164 0.49 13.93 15.72
N GLU A 165 0.12 13.24 16.80
CA GLU A 165 0.62 13.49 18.16
C GLU A 165 1.90 12.71 18.50
N ASN A 166 2.41 11.85 17.61
CA ASN A 166 3.62 11.03 17.79
C ASN A 166 3.63 10.19 19.09
N ASN A 167 2.47 9.68 19.51
CA ASN A 167 2.37 8.83 20.70
C ASN A 167 2.74 7.38 20.38
N ILE A 168 4.01 7.01 20.55
CA ILE A 168 4.57 5.67 20.25
C ILE A 168 3.76 4.52 20.88
N LYS A 169 3.23 4.72 22.10
CA LYS A 169 2.41 3.70 22.81
C LYS A 169 1.02 3.50 22.21
N GLU A 170 0.49 4.50 21.51
CA GLU A 170 -0.80 4.38 20.82
C GLU A 170 -0.62 3.79 19.43
N GLU A 171 0.51 4.06 18.78
CA GLU A 171 0.88 3.45 17.51
C GLU A 171 0.98 1.92 17.62
N GLU A 172 1.66 1.40 18.64
CA GLU A 172 1.79 -0.05 18.87
C GLU A 172 0.42 -0.72 19.12
N LYS A 173 -0.47 -0.06 19.88
CA LYS A 173 -1.85 -0.52 20.10
C LYS A 173 -2.68 -0.48 18.82
N ALA A 174 -2.49 0.54 17.98
CA ALA A 174 -3.13 0.66 16.68
C ALA A 174 -2.65 -0.43 15.71
N THR A 175 -1.37 -0.80 15.72
CA THR A 175 -0.83 -1.91 14.93
C THR A 175 -1.46 -3.25 15.36
N LEU A 176 -1.55 -3.51 16.66
CA LEU A 176 -2.19 -4.72 17.19
C LEU A 176 -3.67 -4.80 16.84
N ARG A 177 -4.40 -3.69 16.97
CA ARG A 177 -5.82 -3.61 16.59
C ARG A 177 -6.05 -3.89 15.11
N ASN A 178 -5.09 -3.52 14.26
CA ASN A 178 -5.17 -3.67 12.80
C ASN A 178 -4.39 -4.88 12.26
N ALA A 179 -3.93 -5.80 13.12
CA ALA A 179 -3.13 -6.96 12.72
C ALA A 179 -3.79 -7.80 11.61
N LYS A 180 -5.13 -7.93 11.63
CA LYS A 180 -5.88 -8.62 10.58
C LYS A 180 -5.77 -7.93 9.22
N ILE A 181 -5.87 -6.60 9.18
CA ILE A 181 -5.72 -5.81 7.93
C ILE A 181 -4.27 -5.95 7.44
N LEU A 182 -3.29 -5.87 8.34
CA LEU A 182 -1.89 -6.05 8.00
C LEU A 182 -1.60 -7.42 7.39
N SER A 183 -2.19 -8.49 7.95
CA SER A 183 -2.09 -9.82 7.36
C SER A 183 -2.73 -9.89 5.96
N MET A 184 -3.88 -9.23 5.74
CA MET A 184 -4.54 -9.18 4.43
C MET A 184 -3.69 -8.44 3.39
N ILE A 185 -3.03 -7.35 3.80
CA ILE A 185 -2.06 -6.64 2.95
C ILE A 185 -0.97 -7.62 2.52
N SER A 186 -0.34 -8.32 3.47
CA SER A 186 0.72 -9.27 3.15
C SER A 186 0.22 -10.38 2.22
N TYR A 187 -0.93 -11.02 2.49
CA TYR A 187 -1.51 -12.02 1.58
C TYR A 187 -1.75 -11.48 0.16
N SER A 188 -2.22 -10.24 0.04
CA SER A 188 -2.45 -9.62 -1.27
C SER A 188 -1.15 -9.42 -2.06
N GLU A 189 -0.02 -9.19 -1.39
CA GLU A 189 1.30 -9.08 -2.02
C GLU A 189 1.78 -10.42 -2.59
N TYR A 190 1.55 -11.53 -1.90
CA TYR A 190 1.81 -12.87 -2.47
C TYR A 190 0.93 -13.15 -3.67
N LEU A 191 -0.35 -12.76 -3.61
CA LEU A 191 -1.28 -12.91 -4.73
C LEU A 191 -0.78 -12.12 -5.95
N VAL A 192 -0.34 -10.88 -5.75
CA VAL A 192 0.27 -10.06 -6.81
C VAL A 192 1.55 -10.72 -7.35
N ALA A 193 2.38 -11.31 -6.50
CA ALA A 193 3.58 -12.04 -6.93
C ALA A 193 3.22 -13.20 -7.86
N VAL A 194 2.25 -14.03 -7.47
CA VAL A 194 1.77 -15.17 -8.26
C VAL A 194 1.11 -14.70 -9.55
N ALA A 195 0.30 -13.65 -9.50
CA ALA A 195 -0.34 -13.08 -10.69
C ALA A 195 0.69 -12.57 -11.69
N LEU A 196 1.73 -11.87 -11.23
CA LEU A 196 2.83 -11.39 -12.08
C LEU A 196 3.60 -12.56 -12.72
N PHE A 197 3.87 -13.62 -11.96
CA PHE A 197 4.50 -14.83 -12.50
C PHE A 197 3.76 -15.36 -13.72
N PHE A 198 2.44 -15.55 -13.58
CA PHE A 198 1.60 -16.04 -14.67
C PHE A 198 1.49 -15.02 -15.80
N ASP A 199 1.36 -13.73 -15.50
CA ASP A 199 1.32 -12.68 -16.52
C ASP A 199 2.61 -12.65 -17.35
N THR A 200 3.77 -12.88 -16.73
CA THR A 200 5.08 -12.99 -17.39
C THR A 200 5.18 -14.24 -18.26
N ILE A 201 4.83 -15.42 -17.73
CA ILE A 201 4.86 -16.68 -18.50
C ILE A 201 3.90 -16.62 -19.70
N LEU A 202 2.71 -16.04 -19.50
CA LEU A 202 1.70 -15.91 -20.54
C LEU A 202 1.93 -14.72 -21.48
N LEU A 203 3.01 -13.95 -21.27
CA LEU A 203 3.37 -12.77 -22.07
C LEU A 203 2.19 -11.80 -22.30
N LYS A 204 1.30 -11.68 -21.30
CA LYS A 204 0.03 -10.94 -21.45
C LYS A 204 0.24 -9.46 -21.73
N ASP A 205 1.32 -8.89 -21.21
CA ASP A 205 1.77 -7.52 -21.50
C ASP A 205 3.26 -7.49 -21.83
N GLY A 206 3.65 -6.63 -22.76
CA GLY A 206 5.06 -6.42 -23.11
C GLY A 206 5.94 -5.88 -21.97
N THR A 207 5.35 -5.38 -20.88
CA THR A 207 6.08 -4.89 -19.70
C THR A 207 6.03 -5.83 -18.50
N SER A 208 5.30 -6.95 -18.60
CA SER A 208 5.07 -7.88 -17.48
C SER A 208 6.35 -8.50 -16.94
N GLY A 209 7.28 -8.91 -17.80
CA GLY A 209 8.58 -9.48 -17.39
C GLY A 209 9.44 -8.48 -16.60
N PHE A 210 9.57 -7.23 -17.09
CA PHE A 210 10.29 -6.18 -16.39
C PHE A 210 9.68 -5.88 -15.02
N LEU A 211 8.35 -5.81 -14.95
CA LEU A 211 7.63 -5.61 -13.68
C LEU A 211 7.82 -6.77 -12.71
N ALA A 212 7.85 -8.01 -13.20
CA ALA A 212 8.11 -9.16 -12.36
C ALA A 212 9.51 -9.10 -11.74
N VAL A 213 10.55 -8.80 -12.53
CA VAL A 213 11.92 -8.66 -12.01
C VAL A 213 12.00 -7.59 -10.93
N ILE A 214 11.44 -6.39 -11.17
CA ILE A 214 11.41 -5.31 -10.19
C ILE A 214 10.65 -5.74 -8.93
N TYR A 215 9.47 -6.33 -9.10
CA TYR A 215 8.63 -6.76 -7.99
C TYR A 215 9.30 -7.82 -7.13
N TYR A 216 9.89 -8.86 -7.75
CA TYR A 216 10.61 -9.91 -7.02
C TYR A 216 11.86 -9.39 -6.33
N GLY A 217 12.58 -8.44 -6.94
CA GLY A 217 13.70 -7.75 -6.29
C GLY A 217 13.26 -7.03 -5.02
N LEU A 218 12.17 -6.24 -5.09
CA LEU A 218 11.61 -5.57 -3.92
C LEU A 218 11.07 -6.55 -2.88
N PHE A 219 10.40 -7.61 -3.33
CA PHE A 219 9.86 -8.66 -2.48
C PHE A 219 10.98 -9.38 -1.72
N TRP A 220 12.11 -9.66 -2.38
CA TRP A 220 13.30 -10.22 -1.76
C TRP A 220 13.90 -9.29 -0.71
N ILE A 221 13.98 -7.98 -1.00
CA ILE A 221 14.43 -6.98 -0.02
C ILE A 221 13.49 -6.99 1.20
N ARG A 222 12.17 -7.02 0.98
CA ARG A 222 11.18 -7.09 2.08
C ARG A 222 11.36 -8.33 2.95
N LEU A 223 11.61 -9.50 2.36
CA LEU A 223 11.90 -10.71 3.14
C LEU A 223 13.17 -10.58 3.99
N ASN A 224 14.13 -9.75 3.60
CA ASN A 224 15.36 -9.54 4.38
C ASN A 224 15.18 -8.53 5.53
N PHE A 225 14.29 -7.54 5.40
CA PHE A 225 14.22 -6.40 6.31
C PHE A 225 12.88 -6.24 7.05
N VAL A 226 11.78 -6.76 6.53
CA VAL A 226 10.43 -6.48 7.03
C VAL A 226 9.85 -7.71 7.74
N MET A 227 9.66 -7.58 9.06
CA MET A 227 9.18 -8.67 9.92
C MET A 227 7.79 -9.20 9.51
N SER A 228 6.86 -8.33 9.13
CA SER A 228 5.52 -8.75 8.71
C SER A 228 5.53 -9.59 7.42
N ALA A 229 6.46 -9.32 6.51
CA ALA A 229 6.66 -10.12 5.30
C ALA A 229 7.23 -11.50 5.65
N GLN A 230 8.19 -11.57 6.58
CA GLN A 230 8.79 -12.83 7.05
C GLN A 230 7.76 -13.73 7.75
N VAL A 231 6.95 -13.16 8.66
CA VAL A 231 5.87 -13.89 9.35
C VAL A 231 4.86 -14.45 8.36
N THR A 232 4.46 -13.66 7.36
CA THR A 232 3.51 -14.14 6.34
C THR A 232 4.13 -15.21 5.45
N ALA A 233 5.43 -15.10 5.13
CA ALA A 233 6.16 -16.14 4.39
C ALA A 233 6.12 -17.48 5.15
N LEU A 234 6.37 -17.45 6.46
CA LEU A 234 6.29 -18.64 7.31
C LEU A 234 4.86 -19.21 7.35
N GLN A 235 3.83 -18.38 7.50
CA GLN A 235 2.44 -18.86 7.47
C GLN A 235 2.05 -19.51 6.13
N VAL A 236 2.59 -19.01 5.02
CA VAL A 236 2.39 -19.62 3.69
C VAL A 236 3.16 -20.93 3.58
N LEU A 237 4.40 -20.98 4.08
CA LEU A 237 5.23 -22.19 4.09
C LEU A 237 4.60 -23.30 4.93
N GLU A 238 4.09 -23.00 6.13
CA GLU A 238 3.40 -23.96 7.00
C GLU A 238 2.18 -24.59 6.30
N LYS A 239 1.42 -23.79 5.54
CA LYS A 239 0.31 -24.29 4.72
C LYS A 239 0.80 -25.19 3.58
N ILE A 240 1.94 -24.88 2.97
CA ILE A 240 2.54 -25.69 1.89
C ILE A 240 3.13 -26.98 2.44
N GLU A 241 3.75 -26.94 3.63
CA GLU A 241 4.37 -28.09 4.28
C GLU A 241 3.37 -29.23 4.45
N LYS A 242 2.13 -28.92 4.85
CA LYS A 242 1.03 -29.89 4.99
C LYS A 242 0.78 -30.72 3.72
N TYR A 243 1.05 -30.17 2.55
CA TYR A 243 0.85 -30.83 1.25
C TYR A 243 2.15 -31.28 0.60
N THR A 244 3.29 -31.10 1.27
CA THR A 244 4.59 -31.41 0.67
C THR A 244 5.03 -32.84 0.98
N PRO A 245 5.42 -33.63 -0.05
CA PRO A 245 5.98 -34.97 0.15
C PRO A 245 7.24 -34.94 1.02
N GLU A 246 7.48 -35.99 1.82
CA GLU A 246 8.60 -36.07 2.76
C GLU A 246 9.97 -35.81 2.12
N LYS A 247 10.13 -36.23 0.85
CA LYS A 247 11.35 -36.00 0.04
C LYS A 247 11.73 -34.52 -0.11
N HIS A 248 10.78 -33.60 0.01
CA HIS A 248 11.00 -32.17 -0.17
C HIS A 248 10.95 -31.36 1.14
N LYS A 249 10.62 -31.98 2.28
CA LYS A 249 10.56 -31.31 3.59
C LYS A 249 11.89 -30.66 3.99
N HIS A 250 13.02 -31.32 3.74
CA HIS A 250 14.35 -30.75 4.01
C HIS A 250 14.59 -29.42 3.29
N LYS A 251 14.04 -29.25 2.06
CA LYS A 251 14.18 -27.98 1.33
C LYS A 251 13.32 -26.87 1.94
N LEU A 252 12.15 -27.22 2.50
CA LEU A 252 11.31 -26.27 3.24
C LEU A 252 12.00 -25.81 4.53
N GLN A 253 12.57 -26.75 5.29
CA GLN A 253 13.28 -26.45 6.54
C GLN A 253 14.42 -25.44 6.32
N ILE A 254 15.21 -25.59 5.24
CA ILE A 254 16.26 -24.61 4.90
C ILE A 254 15.69 -23.18 4.72
N VAL A 255 14.51 -23.07 4.08
CA VAL A 255 13.86 -21.77 3.85
C VAL A 255 13.29 -21.21 5.15
N GLU A 256 12.73 -22.05 6.00
CA GLU A 256 12.24 -21.66 7.33
C GLU A 256 13.38 -21.17 8.23
N ASP A 257 14.48 -21.91 8.30
CA ASP A 257 15.68 -21.54 9.06
C ASP A 257 16.24 -20.20 8.58
N PHE A 258 16.27 -19.98 7.27
CA PHE A 258 16.65 -18.69 6.70
C PHE A 258 15.72 -17.56 7.19
N LEU A 259 14.41 -17.75 7.13
CA LEU A 259 13.44 -16.75 7.57
C LEU A 259 13.54 -16.48 9.07
N TYR A 260 13.68 -17.50 9.92
CA TYR A 260 13.88 -17.35 11.36
C TYR A 260 15.16 -16.58 11.68
N SER A 261 16.27 -16.88 10.99
CA SER A 261 17.53 -16.15 11.14
C SER A 261 17.37 -14.67 10.80
N LYS A 262 16.64 -14.35 9.74
CA LYS A 262 16.35 -12.95 9.36
C LYS A 262 15.44 -12.25 10.35
N MET A 263 14.40 -12.92 10.85
CA MET A 263 13.51 -12.38 11.90
C MET A 263 14.29 -12.04 13.16
N LYS A 264 15.16 -12.94 13.63
CA LYS A 264 16.03 -12.70 14.79
C LYS A 264 16.93 -11.48 14.58
N LYS A 265 17.46 -11.31 13.36
CA LYS A 265 18.28 -10.14 13.01
C LYS A 265 17.46 -8.85 13.04
N CYS A 266 16.24 -8.85 12.49
CA CYS A 266 15.34 -7.70 12.52
C CYS A 266 14.94 -7.30 13.94
N GLN A 267 14.61 -8.28 14.80
CA GLN A 267 14.26 -8.03 16.20
C GLN A 267 15.41 -7.39 16.99
N ASN A 268 16.65 -7.83 16.75
CA ASN A 268 17.82 -7.24 17.37
C ASN A 268 18.10 -5.81 16.88
N MET A 269 17.73 -5.46 15.64
CA MET A 269 17.86 -4.09 15.14
C MET A 269 16.83 -3.14 15.75
N THR A 270 15.64 -3.63 16.11
CA THR A 270 14.59 -2.80 16.74
C THR A 270 14.81 -2.56 18.25
N MET A 271 15.70 -3.32 18.89
CA MET A 271 16.01 -3.19 20.32
C MET A 271 17.23 -2.29 20.62
N ASN A 272 17.97 -1.88 19.59
CA ASN A 272 19.12 -0.96 19.67
C ASN A 272 18.72 0.42 19.16
#